data_AF-A0A382YAZ8-F1
#
_entry.id   AF-A0A382YAZ8-F1
#
_cell.length_a   1.000
_cell.length_b   1.000
_cell.length_c   1.000
_cell.angle_alpha   90.00
_cell.angle_beta   90.00
_cell.angle_gamma   90.00
#
_symmetry.space_group_name_H-M   'P 1'
#
loop_
_entity.id
_entity.type
_entity.pdbx_description
1 polymer ?
#
loop_
_entity_poly.entity_id
_entity_poly.type
_entity_poly.pdbx_seq_one_letter_code
_entity_poly.pdbx_strand_id
1 'polypeptide(L)'
;MLLLIDSLKLRAMRIADPLFTINLILTTLISTLLPLKILAAEDKGERLFLDNCAECHQVDGKGIPGIYPALDANEVVSGSGVDVALVLIIGRGEMPSFRGSILP
;
A
#
# COMPACT_ATOMS: atom_id res chain seq x y z
N MET A 1 -7.01 48.65 25.61
CA MET A 1 -7.12 48.58 24.14
C MET A 1 -5.77 48.44 23.41
N LEU A 2 -4.61 48.66 24.06
CA LEU A 2 -3.29 48.49 23.42
C LEU A 2 -2.77 47.03 23.38
N LEU A 3 -3.18 46.16 24.32
CA LEU A 3 -2.70 44.75 24.39
C LEU A 3 -3.29 43.80 23.32
N LEU A 4 -4.33 44.21 22.59
CA LEU A 4 -4.94 43.41 21.51
C LEU A 4 -4.24 43.60 20.16
N ILE A 5 -3.47 44.67 20.00
CA ILE A 5 -2.84 45.04 18.72
C ILE A 5 -1.56 44.21 18.49
N ASP A 6 -0.84 43.86 19.56
CA ASP A 6 0.37 43.02 19.47
C ASP A 6 0.06 41.59 19.03
N SER A 7 -1.05 41.00 19.51
CA SER A 7 -1.43 39.63 19.14
C SER A 7 -1.84 39.48 17.67
N LEU A 8 -2.45 40.52 17.08
CA LEU A 8 -2.77 40.52 15.64
C LEU A 8 -1.50 40.64 14.77
N LYS A 9 -0.51 41.43 15.19
CA LYS A 9 0.78 41.55 14.49
C LYS A 9 1.65 40.29 14.61
N LEU A 10 1.68 39.64 15.78
CA LEU A 10 2.37 38.36 15.94
C LEU A 10 1.75 37.24 15.10
N ARG A 11 0.41 37.23 14.91
CA ARG A 11 -0.26 36.29 14.00
C ARG A 11 0.01 36.62 12.53
N ALA A 12 0.03 37.89 12.15
CA ALA A 12 0.37 38.33 10.79
C ALA A 12 1.84 38.09 10.41
N MET A 13 2.76 38.04 11.38
CA MET A 13 4.18 37.74 11.15
C MET A 13 4.41 36.25 10.79
N ARG A 14 3.62 35.32 11.38
CA ARG A 14 3.78 33.86 11.15
C ARG A 14 3.38 33.41 9.74
N ILE A 15 2.47 34.12 9.09
CA ILE A 15 2.03 33.83 7.70
C ILE A 15 2.97 34.44 6.64
N ALA A 16 3.86 35.36 7.02
CA ALA A 16 4.87 35.95 6.14
C ALA A 16 6.28 35.34 6.35
N ASP A 17 6.40 34.31 7.18
CA ASP A 17 7.67 33.61 7.40
C ASP A 17 7.98 32.71 6.18
N PRO A 18 9.08 32.97 5.44
CA PRO A 18 9.48 32.15 4.30
C PRO A 18 9.69 30.68 4.67
N LEU A 19 9.99 30.36 5.93
CA LEU A 19 10.12 28.97 6.39
C LEU A 19 8.75 28.26 6.44
N PHE A 20 7.67 28.98 6.71
CA PHE A 20 6.31 28.41 6.70
C PHE A 20 5.87 28.07 5.27
N THR A 21 6.16 28.94 4.31
CA THR A 21 5.84 28.69 2.89
C THR A 21 6.72 27.59 2.30
N ILE A 22 8.02 27.55 2.64
CA ILE A 22 8.92 26.45 2.25
C ILE A 22 8.43 25.10 2.80
N ASN A 23 8.06 25.02 4.08
CA ASN A 23 7.55 23.77 4.68
C ASN A 23 6.23 23.33 4.06
N LEU A 24 5.33 24.27 3.72
CA LEU A 24 4.07 23.97 3.06
C LEU A 24 4.28 23.46 1.62
N ILE A 25 5.21 24.06 0.88
CA ILE A 25 5.60 23.61 -0.46
C ILE A 25 6.29 22.24 -0.39
N LEU A 26 7.17 22.02 0.59
CA LEU A 26 7.89 20.76 0.74
C LEU A 26 6.94 19.61 1.09
N THR A 27 5.99 19.82 2.00
CA THR A 27 5.00 18.81 2.40
C THR A 27 4.01 18.47 1.26
N THR A 28 3.57 19.47 0.49
CA THR A 28 2.71 19.25 -0.69
C THR A 28 3.45 18.56 -1.84
N LEU A 29 4.72 18.90 -2.07
CA LEU A 29 5.57 18.25 -3.06
C LEU A 29 5.86 16.78 -2.69
N ILE A 30 6.18 16.51 -1.42
CA ILE A 30 6.38 15.13 -0.94
C ILE A 30 5.09 14.31 -1.08
N SER A 31 3.93 14.87 -0.72
CA SER A 31 2.64 14.18 -0.81
C SER A 31 2.21 13.87 -2.25
N THR A 32 2.64 14.68 -3.22
CA THR A 32 2.33 14.49 -4.65
C THR A 32 3.33 13.60 -5.39
N LEU A 33 4.58 13.50 -4.91
CA LEU A 33 5.62 12.64 -5.49
C LEU A 33 5.66 11.22 -4.88
N LEU A 34 5.20 11.03 -3.65
CA LEU A 34 5.10 9.73 -2.99
C LEU A 34 4.21 8.67 -3.70
N PRO A 35 3.07 8.99 -4.35
CA PRO A 35 2.22 7.99 -4.99
C PRO A 35 2.90 7.25 -6.16
N LEU A 36 4.01 7.78 -6.72
CA LEU A 36 4.71 7.13 -7.83
C LEU A 36 5.28 5.74 -7.48
N LYS A 37 5.60 5.51 -6.20
CA LYS A 37 6.13 4.21 -5.74
C LYS A 37 5.06 3.14 -5.55
N ILE A 38 3.81 3.54 -5.32
CA ILE A 38 2.72 2.62 -5.00
C ILE A 38 2.24 1.92 -6.28
N LEU A 39 2.11 2.66 -7.39
CA LEU A 39 1.71 2.07 -8.68
C LEU A 39 2.68 0.99 -9.19
N ALA A 40 3.99 1.21 -9.03
CA ALA A 40 5.00 0.26 -9.51
C ALA A 40 5.02 -1.08 -8.73
N ALA A 41 4.43 -1.12 -7.54
CA ALA A 41 4.27 -2.35 -6.76
C ALA A 41 2.98 -3.10 -7.16
N GLU A 42 1.89 -2.37 -7.44
CA GLU A 42 0.61 -2.96 -7.88
C GLU A 42 0.73 -3.65 -9.24
N ASP A 43 1.38 -3.00 -10.22
CA ASP A 43 1.58 -3.58 -11.56
C ASP A 43 2.36 -4.91 -11.52
N LYS A 44 3.22 -5.10 -10.51
CA LYS A 44 3.97 -6.35 -10.32
C LYS A 44 3.14 -7.42 -9.62
N GLY A 45 2.36 -7.04 -8.61
CA GLY A 45 1.51 -7.97 -7.87
C GLY A 45 0.41 -8.56 -8.73
N GLU A 46 -0.28 -7.72 -9.52
CA GLU A 46 -1.32 -8.15 -10.45
C GLU A 46 -0.76 -9.13 -11.48
N ARG A 47 0.37 -8.80 -12.11
CA ARG A 47 0.98 -9.68 -13.11
C ARG A 47 1.38 -11.03 -12.52
N LEU A 48 2.01 -11.03 -11.34
CA LEU A 48 2.36 -12.27 -10.64
C LEU A 48 1.13 -13.12 -10.32
N PHE A 49 0.02 -12.49 -9.92
CA PHE A 49 -1.23 -13.19 -9.67
C PHE A 49 -1.77 -13.84 -10.93
N LEU A 50 -1.83 -13.10 -12.05
CA LEU A 50 -2.32 -13.62 -13.33
C LEU A 50 -1.44 -14.77 -13.85
N ASP A 51 -0.12 -14.67 -13.69
CA ASP A 51 0.81 -15.67 -14.22
C ASP A 51 0.87 -16.95 -13.37
N ASN A 52 0.56 -16.90 -12.06
CA ASN A 52 0.82 -18.01 -11.14
C ASN A 52 -0.38 -18.48 -10.32
N CYS A 53 -1.37 -17.61 -10.08
CA CYS A 53 -2.45 -17.86 -9.12
C CYS A 53 -3.81 -17.97 -9.80
N ALA A 54 -4.05 -17.18 -10.86
CA ALA A 54 -5.35 -17.03 -11.50
C ALA A 54 -5.86 -18.32 -12.16
N GLU A 55 -4.98 -19.24 -12.55
CA GLU A 55 -5.38 -20.55 -13.11
C GLU A 55 -6.28 -21.33 -12.13
N CYS A 56 -5.93 -21.29 -10.83
CA CYS A 56 -6.69 -21.99 -9.79
C CYS A 56 -7.67 -21.05 -9.06
N HIS A 57 -7.20 -19.86 -8.66
CA HIS A 57 -7.98 -18.91 -7.87
C HIS A 57 -8.87 -17.98 -8.69
N GLN A 58 -8.91 -18.19 -10.02
CA GLN A 58 -9.64 -17.37 -10.99
C GLN A 58 -9.13 -15.94 -11.07
N VAL A 59 -9.36 -15.30 -12.23
CA VAL A 59 -8.90 -13.93 -12.50
C VAL A 59 -9.54 -12.91 -11.55
N ASP A 60 -10.77 -13.16 -11.10
CA ASP A 60 -11.47 -12.31 -10.12
C ASP A 60 -11.17 -12.69 -8.66
N GLY A 61 -10.31 -13.68 -8.43
CA GLY A 61 -9.94 -14.13 -7.10
C GLY A 61 -11.01 -14.93 -6.36
N LYS A 62 -12.15 -15.26 -6.97
CA LYS A 62 -13.23 -15.99 -6.29
C LYS A 62 -13.00 -17.48 -6.14
N GLY A 63 -11.99 -18.02 -6.83
CA GLY A 63 -11.70 -19.44 -6.86
C GLY A 63 -12.86 -20.27 -7.45
N ILE A 64 -12.84 -21.56 -7.14
CA ILE A 64 -13.86 -22.52 -7.55
C ILE A 64 -14.45 -23.11 -6.27
N PRO A 65 -15.73 -22.86 -5.94
CA PRO A 65 -16.35 -23.34 -4.72
C PRO A 65 -16.14 -24.85 -4.49
N GLY A 66 -15.59 -25.20 -3.33
CA GLY A 66 -15.29 -26.59 -2.95
C GLY A 66 -14.00 -27.17 -3.54
N ILE A 67 -13.28 -26.44 -4.40
CA ILE A 67 -12.01 -26.89 -5.00
C ILE A 67 -10.87 -25.91 -4.66
N TYR A 68 -10.98 -24.65 -5.11
CA TYR A 68 -9.99 -23.61 -4.85
C TYR A 68 -10.65 -22.45 -4.11
N PRO A 69 -10.10 -22.02 -2.96
CA PRO A 69 -10.76 -21.01 -2.14
C PRO A 69 -10.71 -19.62 -2.79
N ALA A 70 -11.70 -18.82 -2.43
CA ALA A 70 -11.72 -17.38 -2.67
C ALA A 70 -10.55 -16.71 -1.94
N LEU A 71 -9.83 -15.87 -2.70
CA LEU A 71 -8.83 -14.92 -2.23
C LEU A 71 -9.41 -13.50 -2.13
N ASP A 72 -10.49 -13.21 -2.86
CA ASP A 72 -11.21 -11.95 -2.70
C ASP A 72 -11.81 -11.86 -1.29
N ALA A 73 -11.59 -10.72 -0.63
CA ALA A 73 -11.97 -10.48 0.76
C ALA A 73 -11.49 -11.56 1.76
N ASN A 74 -10.47 -12.35 1.41
CA ASN A 74 -9.94 -13.40 2.27
C ASN A 74 -9.14 -12.79 3.43
N GLU A 75 -9.44 -13.23 4.65
CA GLU A 75 -8.82 -12.70 5.88
C GLU A 75 -7.29 -12.83 5.89
N VAL A 76 -6.75 -13.93 5.35
CA VAL A 76 -5.29 -14.16 5.28
C VAL A 76 -4.65 -13.19 4.29
N VAL A 77 -5.27 -13.00 3.13
CA VAL A 77 -4.75 -12.10 2.08
C VAL A 77 -4.80 -10.65 2.52
N SER A 78 -5.87 -10.25 3.22
CA SER A 78 -6.03 -8.90 3.77
C SER A 78 -5.28 -8.66 5.09
N GLY A 79 -4.69 -9.70 5.67
CA GLY A 79 -4.04 -9.69 6.97
C GLY A 79 -2.57 -9.28 6.90
N SER A 80 -1.72 -9.99 7.64
CA SER A 80 -0.27 -9.74 7.65
C SER A 80 0.39 -10.32 6.40
N GLY A 81 1.29 -9.54 5.77
CA GLY A 81 2.14 -10.04 4.69
C GLY A 81 3.01 -11.24 5.10
N VAL A 82 3.28 -11.42 6.40
CA VAL A 82 3.99 -12.60 6.92
C VAL A 82 3.15 -13.86 6.78
N ASP A 83 1.84 -13.78 7.04
CA ASP A 83 0.95 -14.93 6.94
C ASP A 83 0.77 -15.36 5.47
N VAL A 84 0.63 -14.38 4.57
CA VAL A 84 0.64 -14.60 3.12
C VAL A 84 1.96 -15.24 2.68
N ALA A 85 3.10 -14.68 3.09
CA ALA A 85 4.41 -15.23 2.75
C ALA A 85 4.59 -16.66 3.28
N LEU A 86 4.08 -16.96 4.47
CA LEU A 86 4.16 -18.31 5.03
C LEU A 86 3.37 -19.32 4.19
N VAL A 87 2.15 -18.96 3.78
CA VAL A 87 1.32 -19.80 2.90
C VAL A 87 2.00 -20.02 1.54
N LEU A 88 2.61 -18.98 0.95
CA LEU A 88 3.35 -19.11 -0.31
C LEU A 88 4.63 -19.95 -0.17
N ILE A 89 5.38 -19.80 0.93
CA ILE A 89 6.62 -20.55 1.17
C ILE A 89 6.34 -22.02 1.43
N ILE A 90 5.27 -22.34 2.16
CA ILE A 90 4.98 -23.73 2.55
C ILE A 90 4.12 -24.44 1.49
N GLY A 91 3.22 -23.74 0.82
CA GLY A 91 2.17 -24.37 0.03
C GLY A 91 1.05 -24.96 0.91
N ARG A 92 -0.09 -25.31 0.32
CA ARG A 92 -1.23 -25.93 1.03
C ARG A 92 -2.08 -26.76 0.08
N GLY A 93 -2.27 -28.05 0.39
CA GLY A 93 -3.00 -28.96 -0.49
C GLY A 93 -2.32 -29.05 -1.86
N GLU A 94 -3.10 -28.87 -2.93
CA GLU A 94 -2.59 -28.80 -4.31
C GLU A 94 -1.85 -27.49 -4.62
N MET A 95 -1.92 -26.47 -3.75
CA MET A 95 -1.18 -25.22 -3.96
C MET A 95 0.32 -25.45 -3.70
N PRO A 96 1.20 -25.27 -4.72
CA PRO A 96 2.61 -25.57 -4.59
C PRO A 96 3.32 -24.63 -3.61
N SER A 97 4.48 -25.08 -3.13
CA SER A 97 5.43 -24.20 -2.44
C SER A 97 6.17 -23.34 -3.47
N PHE A 98 6.21 -22.03 -3.20
CA PHE A 98 6.98 -21.06 -4.00
C PHE A 98 8.36 -20.78 -3.41
N ARG A 99 8.80 -21.48 -2.35
CA ARG A 99 10.05 -21.17 -1.63
C ARG A 99 11.26 -21.00 -2.55
N GLY A 100 11.41 -21.85 -3.56
CA GLY A 100 12.53 -21.78 -4.53
C GLY A 100 12.40 -20.68 -5.59
N SER A 101 11.23 -20.02 -5.67
CA SER A 101 10.92 -18.97 -6.65
C SER A 101 10.94 -17.57 -6.04
N ILE A 102 10.70 -17.44 -4.73
CA ILE A 102 10.63 -16.15 -4.02
C ILE A 102 11.79 -15.88 -3.06
N LEU A 103 12.65 -16.87 -2.78
CA LEU A 103 13.87 -16.67 -2.01
C LEU A 103 15.11 -16.85 -2.92
N PRO A 104 16.10 -15.94 -2.86
CA PRO A 104 17.35 -16.07 -3.61
C PRO A 104 18.23 -17.22 -3.10
#